data_AF-A0A091JC76-F1
#
_entry.id   AF-A0A091JC76-F1
#
_cell.length_a   1.000
_cell.length_b   1.000
_cell.length_c   1.000
_cell.angle_alpha   90.00
_cell.angle_beta   90.00
_cell.angle_gamma   90.00
#
_symmetry.space_group_name_H-M   'P 1'
#
loop_
_entity.id
_entity.type
_entity.pdbx_description
1 polymer ?
#
loop_
_entity_poly.entity_id
_entity_poly.type
_entity_poly.pdbx_seq_one_letter_code
_entity_poly.pdbx_strand_id
1 'polypeptide(L)'
;QLGPHLPPRLMQQPWRLLYCTGRDGFSLRTLYRRGGQQGCPTLLLIRDTEAQAFGAFLATTIRCSNGFYGTGETFLFSFSPELKVFRWTGRNNFFVKGDVDLLMVGGGSGRYGLWLDRDLHHGGSHPCETFDNETLSPREEFCIQDLEVWGLA
;
A
#
# COMPACT_ATOMS: atom_id res chain seq x y z
N GLN A 1 4.58 12.10 -10.77
CA GLN A 1 3.12 12.33 -10.68
C GLN A 1 2.60 12.26 -9.23
N LEU A 2 3.06 11.33 -8.37
CA LEU A 2 2.58 11.23 -6.98
C LEU A 2 3.06 12.35 -6.02
N GLY A 3 4.20 12.99 -6.29
CA GLY A 3 4.82 13.99 -5.40
C GLY A 3 3.86 15.05 -4.84
N PRO A 4 3.04 15.73 -5.67
CA PRO A 4 2.04 16.71 -5.21
C PRO A 4 0.98 16.17 -4.24
N HIS A 5 0.76 14.86 -4.19
CA HIS A 5 -0.24 14.23 -3.31
C HIS A 5 0.31 13.80 -1.95
N LEU A 6 1.64 13.77 -1.80
CA LEU A 6 2.30 13.48 -0.54
C LEU A 6 2.09 14.65 0.44
N PRO A 7 2.09 14.40 1.77
CA PRO A 7 2.10 15.47 2.76
C PRO A 7 3.21 16.50 2.46
N PRO A 8 2.94 17.82 2.55
CA PRO A 8 3.91 18.85 2.17
C PRO A 8 5.29 18.70 2.83
N ARG A 9 5.31 18.23 4.09
CA ARG A 9 6.55 17.96 4.85
C ARG A 9 7.46 16.88 4.22
N LEU A 10 6.93 16.04 3.33
CA LEU A 10 7.64 14.93 2.69
C LEU A 10 8.11 15.26 1.26
N MET A 11 7.62 16.34 0.64
CA MET A 11 7.90 16.64 -0.77
C MET A 11 9.38 16.91 -1.06
N GLN A 12 10.13 17.41 -0.07
CA GLN A 12 11.54 17.74 -0.18
C GLN A 12 12.46 16.73 0.50
N GLN A 13 11.89 15.64 1.03
CA GLN A 13 12.67 14.62 1.72
C GLN A 13 13.21 13.59 0.70
N PRO A 14 14.46 13.13 0.85
CA PRO A 14 14.99 12.07 0.01
C PRO A 14 14.27 10.75 0.31
N TRP A 15 13.84 10.07 -0.75
CA TRP A 15 13.26 8.73 -0.68
C TRP A 15 14.29 7.69 -1.09
N ARG A 16 14.35 6.58 -0.37
CA ARG A 16 15.19 5.42 -0.70
C ARG A 16 14.36 4.15 -0.83
N LEU A 17 14.82 3.27 -1.70
CA LEU A 17 14.24 1.94 -1.88
C LEU A 17 14.62 1.03 -0.70
N LEU A 18 13.63 0.70 0.13
CA LEU A 18 13.81 -0.14 1.31
C LEU A 18 13.70 -1.63 0.95
N TYR A 19 12.74 -1.96 0.09
CA TYR A 19 12.47 -3.34 -0.35
C TYR A 19 12.05 -3.36 -1.82
N CYS A 20 12.51 -4.34 -2.58
CA CYS A 20 11.87 -4.69 -3.85
C CYS A 20 11.90 -6.20 -4.11
N THR A 21 10.88 -6.74 -4.77
CA THR A 21 10.77 -8.19 -5.02
C THR A 21 11.93 -8.72 -5.88
N GLY A 22 12.37 -7.95 -6.87
CA GLY A 22 13.52 -8.32 -7.72
C GLY A 22 14.86 -8.47 -6.99
N ARG A 23 15.03 -7.83 -5.82
CA ARG A 23 16.27 -7.90 -5.02
C ARG A 23 16.12 -8.77 -3.77
N ASP A 24 14.99 -8.62 -3.08
CA ASP A 24 14.79 -9.14 -1.73
C ASP A 24 13.89 -10.40 -1.70
N GLY A 25 13.36 -10.81 -2.85
CA GLY A 25 12.49 -11.97 -3.03
C GLY A 25 11.02 -11.65 -2.80
N PHE A 26 10.20 -12.70 -2.75
CA PHE A 26 8.74 -12.64 -2.70
C PHE A 26 8.28 -13.17 -1.34
N SER A 27 8.40 -12.33 -0.29
CA SER A 27 8.03 -12.72 1.07
C SER A 27 7.60 -11.53 1.92
N LEU A 28 6.34 -11.54 2.36
CA LEU A 28 5.77 -10.52 3.24
C LEU A 28 6.56 -10.40 4.56
N ARG A 29 7.07 -11.52 5.08
CA ARG A 29 7.94 -11.53 6.26
C ARG A 29 9.24 -10.75 6.03
N THR A 30 9.87 -10.90 4.86
CA THR A 30 11.07 -10.14 4.52
C THR A 30 10.74 -8.66 4.35
N LEU A 31 9.58 -8.34 3.77
CA LEU A 31 9.07 -6.98 3.67
C LEU A 31 8.92 -6.34 5.05
N TYR A 32 8.30 -7.00 6.03
CA TYR A 32 8.19 -6.45 7.39
C TYR A 32 9.55 -6.17 8.05
N ARG A 33 10.54 -7.05 7.82
CA ARG A 33 11.90 -6.85 8.36
C ARG A 33 12.63 -5.67 7.71
N ARG A 34 12.31 -5.36 6.45
CA ARG A 34 12.95 -4.29 5.66
C ARG A 34 12.09 -3.02 5.56
N GLY A 35 10.86 -3.03 6.07
CA GLY A 35 9.83 -2.00 5.84
C GLY A 35 10.17 -0.59 6.33
N GLY A 36 11.30 -0.43 7.04
CA GLY A 36 11.85 0.86 7.45
C GLY A 36 11.83 1.05 8.97
N GLN A 37 12.21 2.26 9.38
CA GLN A 37 12.16 2.64 10.79
C GLN A 37 10.71 2.79 11.24
N GLN A 38 10.41 2.26 12.43
CA GLN A 38 9.07 2.29 13.01
C GLN A 38 8.53 3.73 13.13
N GLY A 39 7.33 3.95 12.61
CA GLY A 39 6.66 5.25 12.64
C GLY A 39 6.92 6.12 11.40
N CYS A 40 7.93 5.80 10.58
CA CYS A 40 8.21 6.54 9.35
C CYS A 40 7.20 6.20 8.24
N PRO A 41 6.81 7.16 7.40
CA PRO A 41 5.91 6.92 6.28
C PRO A 41 6.57 6.02 5.23
N THR A 42 5.73 5.32 4.47
CA THR A 42 6.14 4.34 3.48
C THR A 42 5.28 4.46 2.23
N LEU A 43 5.90 4.35 1.06
CA LEU A 43 5.20 4.28 -0.22
C LEU A 43 5.32 2.85 -0.75
N LEU A 44 4.18 2.17 -0.83
CA LEU A 44 4.03 0.85 -1.43
C LEU A 44 3.63 1.03 -2.90
N LEU A 45 4.44 0.53 -3.81
CA LEU A 45 4.20 0.57 -5.25
C LEU A 45 4.15 -0.86 -5.79
N ILE A 46 3.11 -1.17 -6.53
CA ILE A 46 2.86 -2.48 -7.13
C ILE A 46 2.75 -2.29 -8.64
N ARG A 47 3.39 -3.19 -9.38
CA ARG A 47 3.14 -3.43 -10.80
C ARG A 47 2.59 -4.84 -10.95
N ASP A 48 1.41 -4.96 -11.55
CA ASP A 48 0.82 -6.26 -11.85
C ASP A 48 1.34 -6.85 -13.19
N THR A 49 0.97 -8.10 -13.47
CA THR A 49 1.32 -8.78 -14.73
C THR A 49 0.61 -8.23 -15.96
N GLU A 50 -0.39 -7.35 -15.80
CA GLU A 50 -1.07 -6.61 -16.87
C GLU A 50 -0.43 -5.20 -17.08
N ALA A 51 0.77 -5.00 -16.52
CA ALA A 51 1.57 -3.77 -16.57
C ALA A 51 0.88 -2.54 -15.98
N GLN A 52 -0.11 -2.71 -15.11
CA GLN A 52 -0.74 -1.62 -14.38
C GLN A 52 0.02 -1.32 -13.10
N ALA A 53 0.08 -0.04 -12.74
CA ALA A 53 0.72 0.43 -11.52
C ALA A 53 -0.31 1.03 -10.56
N PHE A 54 -0.21 0.67 -9.28
CA PHE A 54 -1.07 1.16 -8.21
C PHE A 54 -0.40 0.90 -6.87
N GLY A 55 -1.04 1.30 -5.77
CA GLY A 55 -0.51 1.03 -4.44
C GLY A 55 -1.07 1.94 -3.37
N ALA A 56 -0.24 2.19 -2.36
CA ALA A 56 -0.65 2.95 -1.18
C ALA A 56 0.49 3.82 -0.65
N PHE A 57 0.16 5.05 -0.27
CA PHE A 57 0.99 5.79 0.67
C PHE A 57 0.49 5.51 2.08
N LEU A 58 1.37 5.02 2.94
CA LEU A 58 1.10 4.73 4.33
C LEU A 58 1.77 5.77 5.20
N ALA A 59 0.99 6.41 6.08
CA ALA A 59 1.51 7.41 7.00
C ALA A 59 2.45 6.86 8.09
N THR A 60 2.72 5.56 8.07
CA THR A 60 3.54 4.82 9.02
C THR A 60 4.07 3.54 8.37
N THR A 61 5.04 2.91 9.01
CA THR A 61 5.75 1.72 8.52
C THR A 61 4.83 0.51 8.40
N ILE A 62 5.04 -0.29 7.37
CA ILE A 62 4.40 -1.61 7.19
C ILE A 62 4.89 -2.56 8.28
N ARG A 63 3.97 -3.15 9.06
CA ARG A 63 4.29 -4.07 10.17
C ARG A 63 3.14 -5.04 10.47
N CYS A 64 3.47 -6.13 11.15
CA CYS A 64 2.47 -6.98 11.80
C CYS A 64 1.79 -6.22 12.95
N SER A 65 0.50 -6.47 13.16
CA SER A 65 -0.31 -5.77 14.16
C SER A 65 -1.56 -6.58 14.54
N ASN A 66 -1.98 -6.51 15.80
CA ASN A 66 -3.20 -7.19 16.25
C ASN A 66 -4.49 -6.54 15.69
N GLY A 67 -4.44 -5.23 15.43
CA GLY A 67 -5.57 -4.45 14.91
C GLY A 67 -5.12 -3.40 13.90
N PHE A 68 -6.08 -2.68 13.34
CA PHE A 68 -5.79 -1.63 12.38
C PHE A 68 -4.95 -0.51 12.99
N TYR A 69 -4.04 0.04 12.20
CA TYR A 69 -3.15 1.12 12.57
C TYR A 69 -2.97 2.09 11.40
N GLY A 70 -2.39 3.27 11.67
CA GLY A 70 -2.17 4.32 10.68
C GLY A 70 -2.94 5.59 11.01
N THR A 71 -2.93 6.54 10.09
CA THR A 71 -3.63 7.83 10.21
C THR A 71 -4.35 8.17 8.91
N GLY A 72 -5.22 9.19 8.95
CA GLY A 72 -5.95 9.71 7.80
C GLY A 72 -5.08 10.31 6.68
N GLU A 73 -3.76 10.42 6.87
CA GLU A 73 -2.84 10.79 5.79
C GLU A 73 -2.56 9.61 4.83
N THR A 74 -2.93 8.38 5.23
CA THR A 74 -2.87 7.19 4.38
C THR A 74 -3.83 7.35 3.20
N PHE A 75 -3.40 6.95 2.01
CA PHE A 75 -4.25 6.95 0.82
C PHE A 75 -3.87 5.83 -0.15
N LEU A 76 -4.84 5.40 -0.95
CA LEU A 76 -4.64 4.49 -2.07
C LEU A 76 -4.47 5.30 -3.36
N PHE A 77 -3.81 4.72 -4.35
CA PHE A 77 -3.72 5.32 -5.68
C PHE A 77 -3.70 4.25 -6.77
N SER A 78 -4.15 4.62 -7.96
CA SER A 78 -4.01 3.84 -9.20
C SER A 78 -3.58 4.76 -10.33
N PHE A 79 -2.78 4.25 -11.27
CA PHE A 79 -2.36 4.97 -12.47
C PHE A 79 -3.25 4.66 -13.69
N SER A 80 -4.29 3.83 -13.56
CA SER A 80 -5.13 3.37 -14.67
C SER A 80 -6.55 3.98 -14.60
N PRO A 81 -7.07 4.59 -15.70
CA PRO A 81 -6.37 4.99 -16.92
C PRO A 81 -5.47 6.23 -16.73
N GLU A 82 -5.63 6.94 -15.63
CA GLU A 82 -4.83 8.09 -15.20
C GLU A 82 -4.62 8.04 -13.68
N LEU A 83 -3.76 8.90 -13.14
CA LEU A 83 -3.51 8.93 -11.70
C LEU A 83 -4.77 9.34 -10.93
N LYS A 84 -5.33 8.39 -10.16
CA LYS A 84 -6.38 8.61 -9.16
C LYS A 84 -5.83 8.41 -7.77
N VAL A 85 -6.25 9.26 -6.83
CA VAL A 85 -5.82 9.22 -5.42
C VAL A 85 -7.04 9.19 -4.52
N PHE A 86 -7.17 8.12 -3.74
CA PHE A 86 -8.30 7.84 -2.86
C PHE A 86 -7.91 8.11 -1.41
N ARG A 87 -8.36 9.26 -0.89
CA ARG A 87 -8.02 9.73 0.45
C ARG A 87 -9.02 9.20 1.47
N TRP A 88 -8.63 9.28 2.74
CA TRP A 88 -9.51 8.90 3.85
C TRP A 88 -10.84 9.65 3.80
N THR A 89 -11.94 8.90 3.96
CA THR A 89 -13.32 9.41 3.92
C THR A 89 -13.80 10.00 5.24
N GLY A 90 -13.10 9.73 6.35
CA GLY A 90 -13.59 10.03 7.69
C GLY A 90 -14.55 8.99 8.28
N ARG A 91 -14.96 7.96 7.53
CA ARG A 91 -16.01 7.00 7.97
C ARG A 91 -15.54 6.02 9.05
N ASN A 92 -14.29 5.57 8.99
CA ASN A 92 -13.68 4.65 9.95
C ASN A 92 -12.15 4.82 10.00
N ASN A 93 -11.46 4.14 10.91
CA ASN A 93 -10.00 4.22 11.06
C ASN A 93 -9.28 2.92 10.64
N PHE A 94 -9.84 2.18 9.68
CA PHE A 94 -9.32 0.87 9.26
C PHE A 94 -8.24 0.99 8.16
N PHE A 95 -7.18 1.75 8.44
CA PHE A 95 -6.19 2.14 7.41
C PHE A 95 -5.29 1.00 6.96
N VAL A 96 -4.58 0.34 7.88
CA VAL A 96 -3.64 -0.73 7.57
C VAL A 96 -3.74 -1.81 8.63
N LYS A 97 -3.71 -3.07 8.24
CA LYS A 97 -3.53 -4.21 9.13
C LYS A 97 -2.65 -5.23 8.45
N GLY A 98 -1.68 -5.77 9.17
CA GLY A 98 -0.82 -6.83 8.66
C GLY A 98 -0.71 -7.96 9.67
N ASP A 99 -0.68 -9.19 9.18
CA ASP A 99 -0.28 -10.38 9.93
C ASP A 99 0.71 -11.22 9.11
N VAL A 100 0.97 -12.46 9.53
CA VAL A 100 1.96 -13.32 8.87
C VAL A 100 1.52 -13.80 7.50
N ASP A 101 0.22 -13.75 7.21
CA ASP A 101 -0.39 -14.30 6.01
C ASP A 101 -0.92 -13.22 5.04
N LEU A 102 -1.33 -12.05 5.54
CA LEU A 102 -1.98 -11.02 4.75
C LEU A 102 -1.57 -9.60 5.18
N LEU A 103 -1.25 -8.76 4.21
CA LEU A 103 -1.23 -7.29 4.37
C LEU A 103 -2.52 -6.72 3.80
N MET A 104 -3.20 -5.87 4.56
CA MET A 104 -4.46 -5.23 4.19
C MET A 104 -4.34 -3.70 4.33
N VAL A 105 -4.83 -2.96 3.35
CA VAL A 105 -4.90 -1.49 3.35
C VAL A 105 -6.32 -1.06 2.99
N GLY A 106 -6.97 -0.33 3.90
CA GLY A 106 -8.36 0.10 3.81
C GLY A 106 -9.31 -1.04 4.14
N GLY A 107 -10.27 -0.80 5.03
CA GLY A 107 -11.23 -1.80 5.49
C GLY A 107 -12.67 -1.26 5.51
N GLY A 108 -13.54 -1.96 6.25
CA GLY A 108 -14.96 -1.63 6.36
C GLY A 108 -15.80 -2.90 6.34
N SER A 109 -16.67 -3.03 5.36
CA SER A 109 -17.69 -4.09 5.20
C SER A 109 -17.13 -5.46 4.76
N GLY A 110 -16.01 -5.90 5.36
CA GLY A 110 -15.41 -7.23 5.12
C GLY A 110 -14.56 -7.36 3.85
N ARG A 111 -14.33 -6.26 3.13
CA ARG A 111 -13.40 -6.19 1.99
C ARG A 111 -12.30 -5.16 2.24
N TYR A 112 -11.22 -5.28 1.48
CA TYR A 112 -10.05 -4.42 1.61
C TYR A 112 -9.82 -3.60 0.34
N GLY A 113 -9.42 -2.35 0.52
CA GLY A 113 -9.04 -1.46 -0.57
C GLY A 113 -7.87 -2.03 -1.39
N LEU A 114 -6.93 -2.66 -0.70
CA LEU A 114 -5.82 -3.42 -1.24
C LEU A 114 -5.45 -4.53 -0.24
N TRP A 115 -5.19 -5.74 -0.72
CA TRP A 115 -4.60 -6.81 0.08
C TRP A 115 -3.51 -7.54 -0.70
N LEU A 116 -2.51 -8.08 0.01
CA LEU A 116 -1.40 -8.87 -0.55
C LEU A 116 -1.17 -10.13 0.30
N ASP A 117 -0.97 -11.26 -0.36
CA ASP A 117 -0.67 -12.54 0.28
C ASP A 117 0.75 -12.61 0.87
N ARG A 118 1.00 -13.64 1.67
CA ARG A 118 2.28 -13.91 2.34
C ARG A 118 3.48 -14.05 1.41
N ASP A 119 3.22 -14.52 0.19
CA ASP A 119 4.23 -14.78 -0.81
C ASP A 119 4.41 -13.57 -1.74
N LEU A 120 3.65 -12.48 -1.56
CA LEU A 120 3.66 -11.31 -2.43
C LEU A 120 3.52 -11.66 -3.92
N HIS A 121 2.76 -12.71 -4.22
CA HIS A 121 2.47 -13.15 -5.58
C HIS A 121 1.05 -12.76 -5.99
N HIS A 122 0.10 -12.84 -5.07
CA HIS A 122 -1.28 -12.47 -5.31
C HIS A 122 -1.68 -11.29 -4.43
N GLY A 123 -2.56 -10.48 -4.99
CA GLY A 123 -3.27 -9.47 -4.25
C GLY A 123 -4.65 -9.25 -4.82
N GLY A 124 -5.39 -8.39 -4.15
CA GLY A 124 -6.67 -7.93 -4.65
C GLY A 124 -7.04 -6.55 -4.16
N SER A 125 -8.04 -5.99 -4.80
CA SER A 125 -8.54 -4.65 -4.55
C SER A 125 -10.05 -4.61 -4.72
N HIS A 126 -10.73 -4.02 -3.75
CA HIS A 126 -12.16 -3.81 -3.79
C HIS A 126 -12.51 -2.40 -3.29
N PRO A 127 -13.72 -1.91 -3.59
CA PRO A 127 -14.24 -0.74 -2.90
C PRO A 127 -14.32 -0.96 -1.40
N CYS A 128 -13.81 0.01 -0.64
CA CYS A 128 -13.86 0.00 0.82
C CYS A 128 -14.34 1.33 1.39
N GLU A 129 -14.91 1.30 2.59
CA GLU A 129 -15.46 2.50 3.25
C GLU A 129 -14.37 3.49 3.65
N THR A 130 -13.16 3.01 3.98
CA THR A 130 -12.06 3.86 4.46
C THR A 130 -11.63 4.88 3.42
N PHE A 131 -11.65 4.52 2.13
CA PHE A 131 -11.11 5.35 1.05
C PHE A 131 -12.10 5.64 -0.08
N ASP A 132 -13.28 5.00 -0.10
CA ASP A 132 -14.26 5.10 -1.20
C ASP A 132 -13.62 4.85 -2.58
N ASN A 133 -12.62 3.97 -2.62
CA ASN A 133 -11.89 3.66 -3.84
C ASN A 133 -12.71 2.77 -4.77
N GLU A 134 -12.43 2.87 -6.07
CA GLU A 134 -12.73 1.80 -7.01
C GLU A 134 -11.64 0.70 -6.93
N THR A 135 -11.85 -0.43 -7.59
CA THR A 135 -10.80 -1.44 -7.77
C THR A 135 -9.57 -0.80 -8.43
N LEU A 136 -8.40 -0.94 -7.79
CA LEU A 136 -7.17 -0.25 -8.20
C LEU A 136 -6.53 -0.85 -9.46
N SER A 137 -6.78 -2.14 -9.70
CA SER A 137 -6.29 -2.95 -10.82
C SER A 137 -7.40 -3.18 -11.86
N PRO A 138 -7.08 -3.73 -13.06
CA PRO A 138 -8.11 -4.07 -14.07
C PRO A 138 -9.14 -5.09 -13.59
N ARG A 139 -8.76 -5.92 -12.62
CA ARG A 139 -9.56 -7.00 -12.02
C ARG A 139 -9.49 -6.90 -10.50
N GLU A 140 -10.46 -7.49 -9.80
CA GLU A 140 -10.47 -7.53 -8.33
C GLU A 140 -9.28 -8.30 -7.75
N GLU A 141 -8.80 -9.32 -8.44
CA GLU A 141 -7.58 -10.06 -8.09
C GLU A 141 -6.51 -9.87 -9.16
N PHE A 142 -5.25 -9.78 -8.74
CA PHE A 142 -4.11 -9.56 -9.61
C PHE A 142 -2.89 -10.37 -9.17
N CYS A 143 -2.03 -10.69 -10.14
CA CYS A 143 -0.72 -11.25 -9.90
C CYS A 143 0.33 -10.14 -9.89
N ILE A 144 1.19 -10.13 -8.88
CA ILE A 144 2.24 -9.13 -8.71
C ILE A 144 3.44 -9.51 -9.58
N GLN A 145 3.83 -8.60 -10.47
CA GLN A 145 5.07 -8.72 -11.23
C GLN A 145 6.24 -8.13 -10.42
N ASP A 146 6.09 -6.87 -10.01
CA ASP A 146 7.08 -6.16 -9.21
C ASP A 146 6.38 -5.46 -8.03
N LEU A 147 7.03 -5.47 -6.86
CA LEU A 147 6.61 -4.69 -5.72
C LEU A 147 7.81 -3.95 -5.14
N GLU A 148 7.62 -2.66 -4.88
CA GLU A 148 8.61 -1.79 -4.26
C GLU A 148 8.05 -1.13 -3.01
N VAL A 149 8.91 -0.98 -2.02
CA VAL A 149 8.63 -0.22 -0.79
C VAL A 149 9.68 0.85 -0.66
N TRP A 150 9.24 2.10 -0.70
CA TRP A 150 10.07 3.27 -0.55
C TRP A 150 9.81 3.92 0.81
N GLY A 151 10.85 4.46 1.43
CA GLY A 151 10.73 5.25 2.66
C GLY A 151 11.74 6.37 2.69
N LEU A 152 11.69 7.17 3.75
CA LEU A 152 12.62 8.29 3.92
C LEU A 152 14.06 7.77 4.15
N ALA A 153 15.03 8.46 3.54
CA ALA A 153 16.44 8.13 3.64
C ALA A 153 17.04 8.48 5.02
#